data_AF-A0AAU8LZB1-F1
#
_entry.id   AF-A0AAU8LZB1-F1
#
_cell.length_a   1.000
_cell.length_b   1.000
_cell.length_c   1.000
_cell.angle_alpha   90.00
_cell.angle_beta   90.00
_cell.angle_gamma   90.00
#
_symmetry.space_group_name_H-M   'P 1'
#
loop_
_entity.id
_entity.type
_entity.pdbx_description
1 polymer ?
#
loop_
_entity_poly.entity_id
_entity_poly.type
_entity_poly.pdbx_seq_one_letter_code
_entity_poly.pdbx_strand_id
1 'polypeptide(L)'
;MSNERLPVTLSVQPWFQDHSFTGTIVLPAVESLLLLVAQVAKAFPGADISVMEDMRFAKFLEIPPEATELDVLVEFSPDGDRVGAQLLTRKTCGKMSRIKEHSQVFFPLTKSEEHPPSRIDPTQPANPLLEIPVEQLYRELVPFGRQYQTLQDTLFLHEDSAWAVVKAPALPFIYTVQEQLGSPFPLDGAMHAASVLGQQKVDFTPLPVGIDQRIILRPTQPDGEYLTKVSAVVLSEKELVFDLLIFDGKGLVYEVVKGLRMRDTVISSKSKGRF
;
A
#
# COMPACT_ATOMS: atom_id res chain seq x y z
N MET A 1 0.26 25.08 15.85
CA MET A 1 -0.37 23.96 16.56
C MET A 1 0.76 23.03 17.00
N SER A 2 0.81 22.62 18.26
CA SER A 2 1.86 21.71 18.73
C SER A 2 1.72 20.36 18.04
N ASN A 3 2.84 19.72 17.67
CA ASN A 3 2.89 18.32 17.22
C ASN A 3 2.46 17.40 18.38
N GLU A 4 1.16 17.34 18.64
CA GLU A 4 0.59 16.47 19.64
C GLU A 4 0.50 15.05 19.06
N ARG A 5 1.06 14.10 19.80
CA ARG A 5 0.99 12.69 19.45
C ARG A 5 -0.23 12.10 20.11
N LEU A 6 -1.22 11.73 19.29
CA LEU A 6 -2.43 11.07 19.71
C LEU A 6 -2.15 9.58 19.92
N PRO A 7 -2.34 9.01 21.12
CA PRO A 7 -2.35 7.57 21.31
C PRO A 7 -3.54 6.95 20.59
N VAL A 8 -3.28 5.91 19.81
CA VAL A 8 -4.30 5.17 19.06
C VAL A 8 -4.05 3.68 19.28
N THR A 9 -5.11 2.92 19.53
CA THR A 9 -5.05 1.47 19.58
C THR A 9 -5.44 0.92 18.21
N LEU A 10 -4.51 0.20 17.57
CA LEU A 10 -4.80 -0.54 16.33
C LEU A 10 -5.29 -1.94 16.72
N SER A 11 -6.53 -2.26 16.38
CA SER A 11 -7.06 -3.61 16.53
C SER A 11 -6.49 -4.53 15.44
N VAL A 12 -5.76 -5.56 15.86
CA VAL A 12 -5.16 -6.55 14.95
C VAL A 12 -6.26 -7.45 14.42
N GLN A 13 -6.43 -7.47 13.09
CA GLN A 13 -7.44 -8.29 12.44
C GLN A 13 -6.90 -9.71 12.18
N PRO A 14 -7.75 -10.76 12.19
CA PRO A 14 -7.30 -12.13 11.99
C PRO A 14 -6.53 -12.35 10.70
N TRP A 15 -6.90 -11.63 9.62
CA TRP A 15 -6.22 -11.76 8.34
C TRP A 15 -4.84 -11.11 8.29
N PHE A 16 -4.46 -10.25 9.25
CA PHE A 16 -3.12 -9.63 9.23
C PHE A 16 -2.00 -10.66 9.31
N GLN A 17 -2.24 -11.82 9.91
CA GLN A 17 -1.28 -12.94 9.97
C GLN A 17 -0.83 -13.41 8.57
N ASP A 18 -1.66 -13.23 7.55
CA ASP A 18 -1.36 -13.62 6.18
C ASP A 18 -0.45 -12.61 5.48
N HIS A 19 -0.22 -11.43 6.06
CA HIS A 19 0.77 -10.48 5.56
C HIS A 19 2.12 -10.68 6.27
N SER A 20 2.76 -11.80 5.96
CA SER A 20 4.05 -12.20 6.54
C SER A 20 5.19 -12.00 5.54
N PHE A 21 6.21 -11.27 5.94
CA PHE A 21 7.44 -11.09 5.17
C PHE A 21 8.61 -11.72 5.93
N THR A 22 9.31 -12.67 5.30
CA THR A 22 10.44 -13.39 5.91
C THR A 22 10.11 -14.03 7.27
N GLY A 23 8.87 -14.51 7.43
CA GLY A 23 8.38 -15.14 8.66
C GLY A 23 7.93 -14.17 9.76
N THR A 24 7.94 -12.87 9.50
CA THR A 24 7.47 -11.84 10.43
C THR A 24 6.16 -11.25 9.92
N ILE A 25 5.12 -11.25 10.77
CA ILE A 25 3.86 -10.57 10.45
C ILE A 25 4.12 -9.06 10.47
N VAL A 26 3.83 -8.39 9.37
CA VAL A 26 4.02 -6.93 9.24
C VAL A 26 2.72 -6.29 8.81
N LEU A 27 2.37 -5.15 9.41
CA LEU A 27 1.20 -4.40 8.98
C LEU A 27 1.39 -3.97 7.51
N PRO A 28 0.45 -4.29 6.61
CA PRO A 28 0.54 -3.88 5.23
C PRO A 28 0.63 -2.35 5.09
N ALA A 29 1.27 -1.91 4.01
CA ALA A 29 1.35 -0.50 3.67
C ALA A 29 -0.07 0.10 3.52
N VAL A 30 -0.97 -0.63 2.86
CA VAL A 30 -2.36 -0.22 2.63
C VAL A 30 -3.17 -0.09 3.92
N GLU A 31 -2.93 -0.95 4.91
CA GLU A 31 -3.59 -0.87 6.23
C GLU A 31 -3.04 0.27 7.09
N SER A 32 -1.73 0.55 6.95
CA SER A 32 -1.11 1.73 7.59
C SER A 32 -1.72 3.03 7.07
N LEU A 33 -1.94 3.12 5.75
CA LEU A 33 -2.64 4.27 5.15
C LEU A 33 -4.08 4.36 5.66
N LEU A 34 -4.81 3.24 5.69
CA LEU A 34 -6.20 3.22 6.09
C LEU A 34 -6.40 3.71 7.55
N LEU A 35 -5.52 3.30 8.47
CA LEU A 35 -5.49 3.83 9.83
C LEU A 35 -5.29 5.36 9.83
N LEU A 36 -4.28 5.86 9.10
CA LEU A 36 -3.98 7.29 9.06
C LEU A 36 -5.13 8.10 8.45
N VAL A 37 -5.76 7.59 7.40
CA VAL A 37 -6.95 8.21 6.81
C VAL A 37 -8.09 8.29 7.83
N ALA A 38 -8.35 7.20 8.56
CA ALA A 38 -9.42 7.18 9.57
C ALA A 38 -9.17 8.24 10.66
N GLN A 39 -7.92 8.45 11.07
CA GLN A 39 -7.58 9.49 12.05
C GLN A 39 -7.67 10.91 11.45
N VAL A 40 -7.23 11.11 10.20
CA VAL A 40 -7.34 12.41 9.53
C VAL A 40 -8.80 12.78 9.28
N ALA A 41 -9.65 11.87 8.81
CA ALA A 41 -11.07 12.12 8.60
C ALA A 41 -11.77 12.58 9.89
N LYS A 42 -11.36 12.04 11.04
CA LYS A 42 -11.88 12.43 12.36
C LYS A 42 -11.38 13.80 12.81
N ALA A 43 -10.09 14.08 12.65
CA ALA A 43 -9.47 15.31 13.14
C ALA A 43 -9.66 16.52 12.19
N PHE A 44 -9.79 16.26 10.89
CA PHE A 44 -9.89 17.24 9.81
C PHE A 44 -11.02 16.85 8.84
N PRO A 45 -12.31 16.99 9.22
CA PRO A 45 -13.44 16.54 8.39
C PRO A 45 -13.55 17.18 7.00
N GLY A 46 -12.83 18.30 6.77
CA GLY A 46 -12.75 18.96 5.46
C GLY A 46 -11.64 18.42 4.54
N ALA A 47 -10.72 17.61 5.05
CA ALA A 47 -9.63 17.06 4.25
C ALA A 47 -10.15 16.10 3.18
N ASP A 48 -9.56 16.15 1.98
CA ASP A 48 -9.89 15.24 0.91
C ASP A 48 -9.16 13.91 1.10
N ILE A 49 -9.81 13.00 1.80
CA ILE A 49 -9.26 11.67 2.09
C ILE A 49 -9.18 10.75 0.86
N SER A 50 -9.78 11.14 -0.26
CA SER A 50 -9.69 10.39 -1.52
C SER A 50 -8.36 10.63 -2.24
N VAL A 51 -7.62 11.66 -1.85
CA VAL A 51 -6.30 12.02 -2.37
C VAL A 51 -5.26 11.88 -1.27
N MET A 52 -4.26 11.06 -1.52
CA MET A 52 -3.11 10.85 -0.64
C MET A 52 -1.85 11.24 -1.39
N GLU A 53 -0.98 11.99 -0.75
CA GLU A 53 0.24 12.53 -1.36
C GLU A 53 1.47 12.24 -0.50
N ASP A 54 2.63 12.20 -1.14
CA ASP A 54 3.93 12.12 -0.48
C ASP A 54 4.04 11.01 0.57
N MET A 55 3.42 9.86 0.28
CA MET A 55 3.41 8.71 1.17
C MET A 55 4.81 8.12 1.30
N ARG A 56 5.22 7.79 2.53
CA ARG A 56 6.46 7.03 2.79
C ARG A 56 6.17 5.88 3.73
N PHE A 57 6.82 4.74 3.48
CA PHE A 57 6.80 3.56 4.33
C PHE A 57 8.22 3.36 4.85
N ALA A 58 8.56 4.10 5.90
CA ALA A 58 9.92 4.19 6.42
C ALA A 58 10.40 2.87 7.03
N LYS A 59 9.52 2.18 7.78
CA LYS A 59 9.85 0.93 8.47
C LYS A 59 8.60 0.08 8.70
N PHE A 60 8.77 -1.24 8.64
CA PHE A 60 7.73 -2.18 9.04
C PHE A 60 7.27 -1.95 10.48
N LEU A 61 5.94 -1.96 10.64
CA LEU A 61 5.27 -2.17 11.91
C LEU A 61 5.04 -3.66 12.06
N GLU A 62 5.88 -4.31 12.84
CA GLU A 62 5.79 -5.74 13.13
C GLU A 62 4.63 -6.00 14.09
N ILE A 63 3.86 -7.05 13.82
CA ILE A 63 2.74 -7.49 14.64
C ILE A 63 3.20 -8.77 15.37
N PRO A 64 3.28 -8.78 16.71
CA PRO A 64 3.56 -10.00 17.45
C PRO A 64 2.48 -11.06 17.18
N PRO A 65 2.83 -12.37 17.06
CA PRO A 65 1.89 -13.42 16.65
C PRO A 65 0.58 -13.51 17.43
N GLU A 66 0.60 -13.19 18.72
CA GLU A 66 -0.56 -13.28 19.62
C GLU A 66 -1.16 -11.90 19.96
N ALA A 67 -0.72 -10.83 19.28
CA ALA A 67 -1.23 -9.50 19.54
C ALA A 67 -2.64 -9.35 18.98
N THR A 68 -3.61 -9.01 19.83
CA THR A 68 -4.95 -8.61 19.42
C THR A 68 -5.06 -7.11 19.20
N GLU A 69 -4.14 -6.34 19.78
CA GLU A 69 -4.08 -4.89 19.72
C GLU A 69 -2.63 -4.41 19.71
N LEU A 70 -2.38 -3.24 19.11
CA LEU A 70 -1.11 -2.55 19.13
C LEU A 70 -1.28 -1.09 19.58
N ASP A 71 -0.47 -0.69 20.54
CA ASP A 71 -0.33 0.72 20.92
C ASP A 71 0.52 1.46 19.88
N VAL A 72 -0.11 2.36 19.15
CA VAL A 72 0.54 3.24 18.18
C VAL A 72 0.28 4.70 18.55
N LEU A 73 1.02 5.60 17.92
CA LEU A 73 0.81 7.03 18.01
C LEU A 73 0.56 7.58 16.61
N VAL A 74 -0.37 8.51 16.49
CA VAL A 74 -0.54 9.32 15.28
C VAL A 74 -0.13 10.75 15.58
N GLU A 75 0.74 11.31 14.75
CA GLU A 75 1.13 12.71 14.82
C GLU A 75 0.60 13.42 13.58
N PHE A 76 -0.01 14.59 13.77
CA PHE A 76 -0.44 15.46 12.69
C PHE A 76 0.50 16.66 12.58
N SER A 77 0.80 17.06 11.35
CA SER A 77 1.57 18.28 11.06
C SER A 77 0.89 19.10 9.98
N PRO A 78 0.60 20.40 10.19
CA PRO A 78 0.14 21.26 9.11
C PRO A 78 1.24 21.43 8.05
N ASP A 79 0.86 21.45 6.79
CA ASP A 79 1.77 21.69 5.65
C ASP A 79 1.05 22.51 4.57
N GLY A 80 1.04 23.83 4.74
CA GLY A 80 0.34 24.72 3.82
C GLY A 80 -1.15 24.44 3.75
N ASP A 81 -1.62 24.06 2.57
CA ASP A 81 -3.00 23.64 2.25
C ASP A 81 -3.22 22.13 2.43
N ARG A 82 -2.28 21.43 3.06
CA ARG A 82 -2.34 20.00 3.36
C ARG A 82 -2.17 19.74 4.85
N VAL A 83 -2.55 18.53 5.26
CA VAL A 83 -2.24 17.98 6.58
C VAL A 83 -1.45 16.69 6.42
N GLY A 84 -0.28 16.64 7.06
CA GLY A 84 0.53 15.44 7.20
C GLY A 84 0.04 14.61 8.38
N ALA A 85 0.05 13.28 8.22
CA ALA A 85 -0.21 12.32 9.28
C ALA A 85 0.89 11.25 9.29
N GLN A 86 1.40 10.93 10.48
CA GLN A 86 2.47 9.94 10.67
C GLN A 86 2.05 8.84 11.63
N LEU A 87 2.37 7.59 11.30
CA LEU A 87 2.20 6.43 12.16
C LEU A 87 3.51 6.13 12.90
N LEU A 88 3.45 6.14 14.22
CA LEU A 88 4.61 5.97 15.08
C LEU A 88 4.37 4.88 16.13
N THR A 89 5.45 4.29 16.65
CA THR A 89 5.42 3.47 17.87
C THR A 89 6.42 4.00 18.90
N ARG A 90 6.16 3.69 20.17
CA ARG A 90 7.10 3.95 21.26
C ARG A 90 7.76 2.64 21.68
N LYS A 91 9.08 2.54 21.51
CA LYS A 91 9.88 1.43 22.05
C LYS A 91 10.59 1.88 23.31
N THR A 92 10.32 1.21 24.43
CA THR A 92 11.05 1.40 25.69
C THR A 92 12.29 0.50 25.72
N CYS A 93 13.43 1.08 26.09
CA CYS A 93 14.68 0.37 26.33
C CYS A 93 15.26 0.87 27.66
N GLY A 94 15.00 0.13 28.74
CA GLY A 94 15.31 0.58 30.11
C GLY A 94 14.56 1.86 30.47
N LYS A 95 15.29 2.90 30.90
CA LYS A 95 14.71 4.21 31.26
C LYS A 95 14.49 5.14 30.07
N MET A 96 14.91 4.76 28.87
CA MET A 96 14.76 5.59 27.67
C MET A 96 13.62 5.08 26.80
N SER A 97 12.83 5.99 26.24
CA SER A 97 11.85 5.67 25.21
C SER A 97 12.27 6.31 23.88
N ARG A 98 12.17 5.54 22.80
CA ARG A 98 12.46 6.01 21.44
C ARG A 98 11.19 5.92 20.61
N ILE A 99 10.91 6.98 19.87
CA ILE A 99 9.85 6.99 18.86
C ILE A 99 10.42 6.43 17.56
N LYS A 100 9.65 5.54 16.93
CA LYS A 100 9.94 4.95 15.62
C LYS A 100 8.82 5.34 14.68
N GLU A 101 9.16 6.00 13.58
CA GLU A 101 8.24 6.25 12.47
C GLU A 101 8.14 5.03 11.58
N HIS A 102 6.92 4.74 11.13
CA HIS A 102 6.57 3.62 10.26
C HIS A 102 6.06 4.09 8.91
N SER A 103 5.11 5.02 8.90
CA SER A 103 4.57 5.58 7.67
C SER A 103 4.18 7.05 7.83
N GLN A 104 4.14 7.77 6.71
CA GLN A 104 3.59 9.11 6.62
C GLN A 104 2.74 9.25 5.35
N VAL A 105 1.83 10.21 5.34
CA VAL A 105 1.03 10.62 4.19
C VAL A 105 0.52 12.05 4.38
N PHE A 106 0.32 12.77 3.29
CA PHE A 106 -0.29 14.10 3.25
C PHE A 106 -1.67 14.03 2.58
N PHE A 107 -2.58 14.87 3.09
CA PHE A 107 -3.93 15.01 2.58
C PHE A 107 -4.22 16.48 2.27
N PRO A 108 -4.73 16.81 1.07
CA PRO A 108 -5.24 18.14 0.79
C PRO A 108 -6.36 18.54 1.76
N LEU A 109 -6.37 19.79 2.23
CA LEU A 109 -7.45 20.35 3.07
C LEU A 109 -8.65 20.86 2.24
N THR A 110 -8.49 20.90 0.92
CA THR A 110 -9.53 21.24 -0.04
C THR A 110 -9.56 20.19 -1.14
N LYS A 111 -10.76 19.85 -1.62
CA LYS A 111 -10.91 18.95 -2.76
C LYS A 111 -10.35 19.59 -4.02
N SER A 112 -9.55 18.83 -4.76
CA SER A 112 -9.10 19.22 -6.08
C SER A 112 -10.22 19.02 -7.11
N GLU A 113 -10.34 19.96 -8.05
CA GLU A 113 -11.21 19.79 -9.23
C GLU A 113 -10.52 19.00 -10.35
N GLU A 114 -9.20 18.81 -10.27
CA GLU A 114 -8.46 17.98 -11.22
C GLU A 114 -8.63 16.51 -10.90
N HIS A 115 -9.23 15.78 -11.84
CA HIS A 115 -9.40 14.34 -11.75
C HIS A 115 -8.63 13.64 -12.86
N PRO A 116 -7.95 12.51 -12.57
CA PRO A 116 -7.38 11.67 -13.61
C PRO A 116 -8.48 11.13 -14.54
N PRO A 117 -8.10 10.58 -15.71
CA PRO A 117 -9.06 9.97 -16.62
C PRO A 117 -9.95 8.96 -15.89
N SER A 118 -11.25 9.13 -16.02
CA SER A 118 -12.23 8.25 -15.35
C SER A 118 -12.42 6.91 -16.07
N ARG A 119 -11.89 6.78 -17.30
CA ARG A 119 -11.95 5.58 -18.13
C ARG A 119 -10.66 5.34 -18.91
N ILE A 120 -10.37 4.08 -19.18
CA ILE A 120 -9.30 3.62 -20.06
C ILE A 120 -9.79 2.52 -21.01
N ASP A 121 -8.98 2.13 -21.98
CA ASP A 121 -9.19 0.88 -22.72
C ASP A 121 -8.82 -0.31 -21.81
N PRO A 122 -9.77 -1.20 -21.46
CA PRO A 122 -9.51 -2.33 -20.59
C PRO A 122 -8.83 -3.51 -21.32
N THR A 123 -8.58 -3.39 -22.62
CA THR A 123 -8.02 -4.49 -23.42
C THR A 123 -6.58 -4.76 -23.01
N GLN A 124 -6.33 -5.94 -22.45
CA GLN A 124 -4.98 -6.43 -22.19
C GLN A 124 -4.22 -6.53 -23.52
N PRO A 125 -2.95 -6.09 -23.58
CA PRO A 125 -2.14 -6.26 -24.78
C PRO A 125 -1.95 -7.74 -25.14
N ALA A 126 -1.95 -8.04 -26.44
CA ALA A 126 -1.63 -9.38 -26.93
C ALA A 126 -0.14 -9.70 -26.76
N ASN A 127 0.20 -11.00 -26.77
CA ASN A 127 1.57 -11.52 -26.75
C ASN A 127 2.38 -11.06 -25.52
N PRO A 128 2.03 -11.52 -24.31
CA PRO A 128 2.86 -11.30 -23.12
C PRO A 128 4.27 -11.89 -23.32
N LEU A 129 5.27 -11.26 -22.71
CA LEU A 129 6.62 -11.81 -22.65
C LEU A 129 6.70 -13.00 -21.68
N LEU A 130 5.91 -12.95 -20.61
CA LEU A 130 5.80 -14.01 -19.63
C LEU A 130 4.38 -14.07 -19.06
N GLU A 131 3.91 -15.28 -18.84
CA GLU A 131 2.65 -15.58 -18.15
C GLU A 131 3.01 -16.33 -16.87
N ILE A 132 2.61 -15.78 -15.73
CA ILE A 132 2.91 -16.36 -14.41
C ILE A 132 1.59 -16.77 -13.76
N PRO A 133 1.31 -18.08 -13.64
CA PRO A 133 0.17 -18.56 -12.87
C PRO A 133 0.23 -18.09 -11.41
N VAL A 134 -0.90 -17.69 -10.84
CA VAL A 134 -0.90 -17.09 -9.49
C VAL A 134 -0.45 -18.06 -8.41
N GLU A 135 -0.64 -19.37 -8.58
CA GLU A 135 -0.13 -20.37 -7.64
C GLU A 135 1.40 -20.41 -7.63
N GLN A 136 2.05 -20.14 -8.76
CA GLN A 136 3.49 -20.00 -8.82
C GLN A 136 3.92 -18.68 -8.18
N LEU A 137 3.25 -17.58 -8.54
CA LEU A 137 3.53 -16.24 -8.03
C LEU A 137 3.55 -16.20 -6.49
N TYR A 138 2.50 -16.72 -5.85
CA TYR A 138 2.37 -16.72 -4.39
C TYR A 138 3.15 -17.84 -3.70
N ARG A 139 3.69 -18.82 -4.45
CA ARG A 139 4.62 -19.81 -3.87
C ARG A 139 6.06 -19.29 -3.85
N GLU A 140 6.46 -18.55 -4.89
CA GLU A 140 7.88 -18.31 -5.18
C GLU A 140 8.29 -16.84 -5.13
N LEU A 141 7.43 -15.91 -5.56
CA LEU A 141 7.84 -14.53 -5.85
C LEU A 141 7.39 -13.54 -4.77
N VAL A 142 6.18 -13.71 -4.25
CA VAL A 142 5.59 -12.87 -3.19
C VAL A 142 4.76 -13.75 -2.24
N PRO A 143 5.41 -14.53 -1.35
CA PRO A 143 4.76 -15.62 -0.64
C PRO A 143 3.87 -15.20 0.54
N PHE A 144 2.90 -14.34 0.27
CA PHE A 144 1.88 -13.92 1.21
C PHE A 144 0.81 -15.00 1.42
N GLY A 145 0.21 -14.98 2.61
CA GLY A 145 -0.87 -15.88 3.01
C GLY A 145 -2.18 -15.59 2.31
N ARG A 146 -3.12 -16.52 2.44
CA ARG A 146 -4.33 -16.64 1.63
C ARG A 146 -5.13 -15.34 1.46
N GLN A 147 -5.31 -14.55 2.52
CA GLN A 147 -6.12 -13.34 2.44
C GLN A 147 -5.47 -12.21 1.63
N TYR A 148 -4.15 -12.26 1.42
CA TYR A 148 -3.40 -11.32 0.57
C TYR A 148 -3.04 -11.92 -0.80
N GLN A 149 -3.55 -13.12 -1.12
CA GLN A 149 -3.47 -13.72 -2.45
C GLN A 149 -4.56 -13.17 -3.37
N THR A 150 -4.48 -11.88 -3.66
CA THR A 150 -5.51 -11.10 -4.34
C THR A 150 -5.41 -11.12 -5.87
N LEU A 151 -4.24 -11.39 -6.44
CA LEU A 151 -4.10 -11.63 -7.89
C LEU A 151 -4.81 -12.94 -8.27
N GLN A 152 -5.56 -12.93 -9.36
CA GLN A 152 -6.32 -14.09 -9.86
C GLN A 152 -5.72 -14.63 -11.16
N ASP A 153 -5.90 -15.94 -11.35
CA ASP A 153 -5.52 -16.72 -12.54
C ASP A 153 -4.06 -16.56 -12.99
N THR A 154 -3.73 -15.51 -13.73
CA THR A 154 -2.42 -15.31 -14.35
C THR A 154 -2.03 -13.84 -14.32
N LEU A 155 -0.77 -13.59 -13.95
CA LEU A 155 -0.12 -12.30 -14.15
C LEU A 155 0.59 -12.29 -15.51
N PHE A 156 0.23 -11.34 -16.35
CA PHE A 156 0.80 -11.15 -17.68
C PHE A 156 1.86 -10.06 -17.63
N LEU A 157 3.11 -10.40 -17.94
CA LEU A 157 4.21 -9.44 -18.02
C LEU A 157 4.50 -9.08 -19.47
N HIS A 158 4.65 -7.79 -19.71
CA HIS A 158 5.19 -7.19 -20.92
C HIS A 158 6.49 -6.46 -20.58
N GLU A 159 7.13 -5.82 -21.58
CA GLU A 159 8.46 -5.20 -21.42
C GLU A 159 8.54 -4.25 -20.22
N ASP A 160 7.59 -3.32 -20.13
CA ASP A 160 7.52 -2.27 -19.10
C ASP A 160 6.16 -2.23 -18.40
N SER A 161 5.36 -3.31 -18.47
CA SER A 161 4.06 -3.33 -17.81
C SER A 161 3.64 -4.72 -17.37
N ALA A 162 2.72 -4.76 -16.40
CA ALA A 162 2.07 -5.98 -15.96
C ALA A 162 0.55 -5.79 -15.92
N TRP A 163 -0.17 -6.86 -16.26
CA TRP A 163 -1.63 -6.90 -16.27
C TRP A 163 -2.13 -8.13 -15.52
N ALA A 164 -3.15 -7.94 -14.70
CA ALA A 164 -3.79 -9.05 -13.98
C ALA A 164 -5.21 -8.69 -13.55
N VAL A 165 -5.98 -9.72 -13.23
CA VAL A 165 -7.19 -9.59 -12.42
C VAL A 165 -6.78 -9.54 -10.95
N VAL A 166 -7.36 -8.62 -10.19
CA VAL A 166 -7.24 -8.53 -8.73
C VAL A 166 -8.63 -8.64 -8.10
N LYS A 167 -8.74 -9.48 -7.09
CA LYS A 167 -9.98 -9.69 -6.34
C LYS A 167 -9.77 -9.40 -4.87
N ALA A 168 -10.63 -8.53 -4.32
CA ALA A 168 -10.69 -8.31 -2.88
C ALA A 168 -11.27 -9.55 -2.19
N PRO A 169 -10.74 -9.99 -1.04
CA PRO A 169 -11.38 -11.03 -0.25
C PRO A 169 -12.73 -10.52 0.29
N ALA A 170 -13.62 -11.46 0.61
CA ALA A 170 -14.90 -11.18 1.25
C ALA A 170 -14.73 -10.87 2.76
N LEU A 171 -14.00 -9.79 3.07
CA LEU A 171 -13.72 -9.32 4.41
C LEU A 171 -14.49 -8.03 4.74
N PRO A 172 -14.92 -7.84 5.98
CA PRO A 172 -15.66 -6.63 6.36
C PRO A 172 -14.76 -5.40 6.35
N PHE A 173 -15.37 -4.23 6.17
CA PHE A 173 -14.72 -2.97 6.47
C PHE A 173 -14.54 -2.82 7.99
N ILE A 174 -13.35 -2.35 8.38
CA ILE A 174 -12.96 -2.13 9.78
C ILE A 174 -12.97 -0.63 10.15
N TYR A 175 -13.02 0.26 9.16
CA TYR A 175 -13.24 1.70 9.36
C TYR A 175 -14.37 2.21 8.47
N THR A 176 -15.14 3.17 8.97
CA THR A 176 -16.24 3.81 8.22
C THR A 176 -15.75 4.55 6.97
N VAL A 177 -14.52 5.07 6.97
CA VAL A 177 -13.92 5.72 5.79
C VAL A 177 -13.84 4.79 4.58
N GLN A 178 -13.86 3.47 4.76
CA GLN A 178 -13.83 2.50 3.65
C GLN A 178 -15.10 2.51 2.82
N GLU A 179 -16.21 3.07 3.31
CA GLU A 179 -17.38 3.34 2.46
C GLU A 179 -17.04 4.30 1.31
N GLN A 180 -16.04 5.17 1.50
CA GLN A 180 -15.55 6.12 0.50
C GLN A 180 -14.29 5.63 -0.21
N LEU A 181 -13.38 4.95 0.51
CA LEU A 181 -12.08 4.51 -0.03
C LEU A 181 -12.11 3.13 -0.68
N GLY A 182 -13.03 2.28 -0.23
CA GLY A 182 -13.12 0.89 -0.61
C GLY A 182 -12.20 -0.07 0.13
N SER A 183 -12.09 -1.27 -0.41
CA SER A 183 -11.21 -2.34 0.07
C SER A 183 -9.74 -2.04 -0.23
N PRO A 184 -8.81 -2.22 0.73
CA PRO A 184 -7.38 -1.98 0.50
C PRO A 184 -6.69 -3.08 -0.33
N PHE A 185 -7.30 -4.26 -0.41
CA PHE A 185 -6.71 -5.47 -0.98
C PHE A 185 -6.40 -5.42 -2.49
N PRO A 186 -7.25 -4.80 -3.36
CA PRO A 186 -6.91 -4.65 -4.78
C PRO A 186 -5.63 -3.83 -5.00
N LEU A 187 -5.40 -2.79 -4.21
CA LEU A 187 -4.17 -2.01 -4.27
C LEU A 187 -2.96 -2.84 -3.84
N ASP A 188 -3.09 -3.61 -2.76
CA ASP A 188 -2.01 -4.50 -2.31
C ASP A 188 -1.65 -5.55 -3.38
N GLY A 189 -2.66 -6.13 -4.04
CA GLY A 189 -2.48 -7.00 -5.21
C GLY A 189 -1.78 -6.31 -6.39
N ALA A 190 -2.11 -5.05 -6.66
CA ALA A 190 -1.41 -4.27 -7.68
C ALA A 190 0.06 -4.01 -7.30
N MET A 191 0.37 -3.82 -6.01
CA MET A 191 1.76 -3.75 -5.53
C MET A 191 2.49 -5.09 -5.65
N HIS A 192 1.82 -6.23 -5.47
CA HIS A 192 2.38 -7.55 -5.76
C HIS A 192 2.77 -7.69 -7.24
N ALA A 193 1.88 -7.28 -8.16
CA ALA A 193 2.17 -7.27 -9.59
C ALA A 193 3.38 -6.37 -9.92
N ALA A 194 3.48 -5.20 -9.29
CA ALA A 194 4.64 -4.31 -9.44
C ALA A 194 5.93 -4.91 -8.87
N SER A 195 5.85 -5.62 -7.73
CA SER A 195 6.98 -6.35 -7.17
C SER A 195 7.50 -7.39 -8.15
N VAL A 196 6.62 -8.20 -8.74
CA VAL A 196 6.98 -9.26 -9.69
C VAL A 196 7.53 -8.70 -11.01
N LEU A 197 6.96 -7.61 -11.53
CA LEU A 197 7.51 -6.90 -12.69
C LEU A 197 8.92 -6.38 -12.38
N GLY A 198 9.13 -5.81 -11.18
CA GLY A 198 10.42 -5.32 -10.73
C GLY A 198 11.49 -6.41 -10.60
N GLN A 199 11.12 -7.60 -10.10
CA GLN A 199 12.02 -8.77 -9.97
C GLN A 199 12.60 -9.24 -11.31
N GLN A 200 12.05 -8.82 -12.46
CA GLN A 200 12.64 -9.09 -13.77
C GLN A 200 13.91 -8.27 -14.03
N LYS A 201 14.18 -7.24 -13.21
CA LYS A 201 15.24 -6.25 -13.42
C LYS A 201 16.22 -6.15 -12.25
N VAL A 202 15.87 -6.71 -11.09
CA VAL A 202 16.67 -6.65 -9.86
C VAL A 202 16.78 -8.02 -9.20
N ASP A 203 17.77 -8.21 -8.34
CA ASP A 203 18.09 -9.47 -7.65
C ASP A 203 17.49 -9.59 -6.23
N PHE A 204 16.57 -8.69 -5.88
CA PHE A 204 15.85 -8.66 -4.61
C PHE A 204 14.34 -8.60 -4.83
N THR A 205 13.55 -8.91 -3.79
CA THR A 205 12.09 -8.68 -3.81
C THR A 205 11.81 -7.20 -3.52
N PRO A 206 11.36 -6.40 -4.51
CA PRO A 206 11.07 -4.99 -4.27
C PRO A 206 9.82 -4.86 -3.41
N LEU A 207 9.90 -4.04 -2.36
CA LEU A 207 8.79 -3.71 -1.47
C LEU A 207 8.49 -2.22 -1.50
N PRO A 208 7.22 -1.82 -1.28
CA PRO A 208 6.81 -0.42 -1.30
C PRO A 208 7.54 0.39 -0.22
N VAL A 209 8.18 1.48 -0.62
CA VAL A 209 8.82 2.44 0.30
C VAL A 209 8.19 3.84 0.25
N GLY A 210 7.32 4.09 -0.73
CA GLY A 210 6.52 5.29 -0.80
C GLY A 210 5.74 5.40 -2.10
N ILE A 211 4.84 6.36 -2.16
CA ILE A 211 3.99 6.66 -3.32
C ILE A 211 3.93 8.18 -3.42
N ASP A 212 4.01 8.74 -4.63
CA ASP A 212 3.91 10.20 -4.80
C ASP A 212 2.46 10.66 -4.71
N GLN A 213 1.54 9.96 -5.38
CA GLN A 213 0.12 10.26 -5.31
C GLN A 213 -0.75 9.00 -5.43
N ARG A 214 -1.81 8.91 -4.63
CA ARG A 214 -2.88 7.91 -4.73
C ARG A 214 -4.21 8.65 -4.76
N ILE A 215 -5.03 8.35 -5.76
CA ILE A 215 -6.34 8.96 -5.97
C ILE A 215 -7.38 7.84 -6.07
N ILE A 216 -8.36 7.88 -5.18
CA ILE A 216 -9.51 6.97 -5.21
C ILE A 216 -10.67 7.70 -5.88
N LEU A 217 -11.03 7.25 -7.07
CA LEU A 217 -12.18 7.77 -7.82
C LEU A 217 -13.47 7.10 -7.36
N ARG A 218 -13.40 5.81 -7.02
CA ARG A 218 -14.53 4.97 -6.64
C ARG A 218 -14.08 3.92 -5.62
N PRO A 219 -14.89 3.63 -4.59
CA PRO A 219 -14.55 2.59 -3.63
C PRO A 219 -14.62 1.21 -4.29
N THR A 220 -13.52 0.47 -4.23
CA THR A 220 -13.56 -0.98 -4.44
C THR A 220 -14.38 -1.65 -3.33
N GLN A 221 -14.92 -2.83 -3.59
CA GLN A 221 -15.85 -3.52 -2.70
C GLN A 221 -15.22 -4.83 -2.18
N PRO A 222 -15.56 -5.29 -0.97
CA PRO A 222 -15.29 -6.66 -0.55
C PRO A 222 -15.85 -7.66 -1.56
N ASP A 223 -15.11 -8.75 -1.81
CA ASP A 223 -15.41 -9.74 -2.86
C ASP A 223 -15.46 -9.18 -4.30
N GLY A 224 -15.14 -7.89 -4.48
CA GLY A 224 -15.10 -7.23 -5.77
C GLY A 224 -13.90 -7.66 -6.61
N GLU A 225 -14.12 -7.82 -7.90
CA GLU A 225 -13.12 -8.19 -8.90
C GLU A 225 -12.85 -7.01 -9.83
N TYR A 226 -11.56 -6.78 -10.11
CA TYR A 226 -11.05 -5.66 -10.88
C TYR A 226 -9.88 -6.12 -11.77
N LEU A 227 -9.51 -5.27 -12.71
CA LEU A 227 -8.27 -5.36 -13.46
C LEU A 227 -7.27 -4.38 -12.88
N THR A 228 -5.99 -4.76 -12.89
CA THR A 228 -4.88 -3.87 -12.59
C THR A 228 -3.94 -3.76 -13.78
N LYS A 229 -3.44 -2.56 -14.02
CA LYS A 229 -2.34 -2.29 -14.94
C LYS A 229 -1.22 -1.61 -14.15
N VAL A 230 -0.05 -2.23 -14.17
CA VAL A 230 1.20 -1.68 -13.65
C VAL A 230 2.03 -1.20 -14.83
N SER A 231 2.56 0.01 -14.79
CA SER A 231 3.48 0.54 -15.80
C SER A 231 4.78 0.99 -15.13
N ALA A 232 5.92 0.51 -15.61
CA ALA A 232 7.21 0.98 -15.17
C ALA A 232 7.47 2.41 -15.66
N VAL A 233 7.93 3.26 -14.76
CA VAL A 233 8.30 4.67 -15.04
C VAL A 233 9.82 4.82 -14.97
N VAL A 234 10.43 4.23 -13.94
CA VAL A 234 11.89 4.19 -13.76
C VAL A 234 12.29 2.79 -13.30
N LEU A 235 13.26 2.19 -13.98
CA LEU A 235 13.84 0.90 -13.61
C LEU A 235 15.33 1.10 -13.37
N SER A 236 15.73 1.21 -12.10
CA SER A 236 17.14 1.28 -11.69
C SER A 236 17.46 0.22 -10.65
N GLU A 237 18.74 -0.15 -10.52
CA GLU A 237 19.19 -1.15 -9.55
C GLU A 237 18.88 -0.77 -8.09
N LYS A 238 18.72 0.52 -7.78
CA LYS A 238 18.52 1.01 -6.40
C LYS A 238 17.07 1.31 -6.07
N GLU A 239 16.28 1.67 -7.07
CA GLU A 239 14.90 2.09 -6.91
C GLU A 239 14.13 1.86 -8.20
N LEU A 240 12.95 1.25 -8.04
CA LEU A 240 11.98 1.04 -9.10
C LEU A 240 10.81 1.98 -8.86
N VAL A 241 10.28 2.59 -9.92
CA VAL A 241 9.13 3.49 -9.87
C VAL A 241 8.08 3.01 -10.85
N PHE A 242 6.85 2.87 -10.36
CA PHE A 242 5.71 2.40 -11.14
C PHE A 242 4.50 3.31 -10.99
N ASP A 243 3.66 3.34 -12.02
CA ASP A 243 2.29 3.84 -11.94
C ASP A 243 1.32 2.66 -12.00
N LEU A 244 0.24 2.72 -11.22
CA LEU A 244 -0.80 1.69 -11.15
C LEU A 244 -2.17 2.26 -11.50
N LEU A 245 -2.99 1.44 -12.17
CA LEU A 245 -4.41 1.70 -12.38
C LEU A 245 -5.20 0.48 -11.94
N ILE A 246 -6.30 0.70 -11.22
CA ILE A 246 -7.30 -0.32 -10.88
C ILE A 246 -8.61 0.08 -11.57
N PHE A 247 -9.20 -0.80 -12.36
CA PHE A 247 -10.36 -0.52 -13.19
C PHE A 247 -11.23 -1.77 -13.40
N ASP A 248 -12.46 -1.62 -13.90
CA ASP A 248 -13.31 -2.77 -14.23
C ASP A 248 -13.17 -3.23 -15.69
N GLY A 249 -13.84 -4.33 -16.06
CA GLY A 249 -13.86 -4.85 -17.44
C GLY A 249 -14.50 -3.93 -18.48
N LYS A 250 -15.08 -2.79 -18.07
CA LYS A 250 -15.59 -1.73 -18.95
C LYS A 250 -14.63 -0.54 -19.02
N GLY A 251 -13.46 -0.65 -18.40
CA GLY A 251 -12.44 0.38 -18.34
C GLY A 251 -12.72 1.49 -17.33
N LEU A 252 -13.73 1.37 -16.46
CA LEU A 252 -14.02 2.38 -15.45
C LEU A 252 -12.96 2.35 -14.35
N VAL A 253 -12.27 3.46 -14.13
CA VAL A 253 -11.16 3.54 -13.17
C VAL A 253 -11.68 3.70 -11.74
N TYR A 254 -11.18 2.89 -10.81
CA TYR A 254 -11.47 2.95 -9.38
C TYR A 254 -10.37 3.68 -8.64
N GLU A 255 -9.12 3.38 -8.97
CA GLU A 255 -7.97 3.92 -8.27
C GLU A 255 -6.82 4.20 -9.23
N VAL A 256 -6.10 5.30 -8.97
CA VAL A 256 -4.88 5.70 -9.67
C VAL A 256 -3.76 5.86 -8.65
N VAL A 257 -2.62 5.24 -8.92
CA VAL A 257 -1.40 5.42 -8.12
C VAL A 257 -0.29 5.90 -9.05
N LYS A 258 0.37 6.98 -8.65
CA LYS A 258 1.52 7.54 -9.35
C LYS A 258 2.77 7.49 -8.48
N GLY A 259 3.88 7.12 -9.10
CA GLY A 259 5.18 7.13 -8.43
C GLY A 259 5.28 6.16 -7.26
N LEU A 260 4.72 4.95 -7.39
CA LEU A 260 4.99 3.86 -6.45
C LEU A 260 6.49 3.53 -6.51
N ARG A 261 7.20 3.84 -5.42
CA ARG A 261 8.61 3.53 -5.25
C ARG A 261 8.77 2.19 -4.55
N MET A 262 9.61 1.32 -5.11
CA MET A 262 9.96 0.04 -4.51
C MET A 262 11.48 -0.13 -4.42
N ARG A 263 11.96 -0.71 -3.31
CA ARG A 263 13.38 -0.93 -3.02
C ARG A 263 13.60 -2.21 -2.21
N ASP A 264 14.85 -2.61 -2.06
CA ASP A 264 15.26 -3.64 -1.10
C ASP A 264 15.18 -3.10 0.34
N THR A 265 14.32 -3.68 1.16
CA THR A 265 14.19 -3.32 2.58
C THR A 265 15.08 -4.16 3.50
N VAL A 266 15.63 -5.29 3.02
CA VAL A 266 16.51 -6.18 3.78
C VAL A 266 17.89 -5.54 3.96
N ILE A 267 18.44 -4.87 2.94
CA ILE A 267 19.72 -4.13 3.04
C ILE A 267 19.64 -2.97 4.06
N SER A 268 18.49 -2.32 4.20
CA SER A 268 18.28 -1.24 5.18
C SER A 268 18.35 -1.72 6.64
N SER A 269 18.14 -3.02 6.89
CA SER A 269 18.23 -3.62 8.23
C SER A 269 19.65 -4.02 8.64
N LYS A 270 20.58 -4.25 7.68
CA LYS A 270 21.94 -4.72 7.94
C LYS A 270 23.02 -3.63 8.01
N SER A 271 22.67 -2.36 7.75
CA SER A 271 23.64 -1.24 7.83
C SER A 271 23.92 -0.73 9.25
N LYS A 272 23.40 -1.39 10.31
CA LYS A 272 23.77 -1.12 11.70
C LYS A 272 24.54 -2.29 12.31
N GLY A 273 25.80 -2.41 11.95
CA GLY A 273 26.66 -3.44 12.50
C GLY A 273 28.07 -3.48 11.93
N ARG A 274 28.79 -2.36 11.95
CA ARG A 274 30.26 -2.35 12.03
C ARG A 274 30.67 -1.20 12.94
N PHE A 275 30.97 -1.54 14.19
CA PHE A 275 32.00 -0.84 14.96
C PHE A 275 33.34 -1.46 14.57
#